data_AF-A0A2J2H6H9-F1
#
_entry.id   AF-A0A2J2H6H9-F1
#
_cell.length_a   1.000
_cell.length_b   1.000
_cell.length_c   1.000
_cell.angle_alpha   90.00
_cell.angle_beta   90.00
_cell.angle_gamma   90.00
#
_symmetry.space_group_name_H-M   'P 1'
#
loop_
_entity.id
_entity.type
_entity.pdbx_description
1 polymer ?
#
loop_
_entity_poly.entity_id
_entity_poly.type
_entity_poly.pdbx_seq_one_letter_code
_entity_poly.pdbx_strand_id
1 'polypeptide(L)'
;MSKLKCEQRNGYLVCYPRRRRKKPKRTVVKVLAALGIVAFFLLLFYPYIGNPEAPRPVLPPIQTITPQTLTDFARPTNSANGIVATSVTQTLELEDNVSKVQAVDYLNYIRSEEGIPPVQLINLNVAKYRAEYLAQTNLFSHYDAGGRHPGYWYTQLDGGLYGVEENLMARYVMGGGQLPSEVAEVNYTDAIYSLVFNDALSMWGHRDSLLDPCNNYAAMATSYFWNGTYGARYYVVYMVAKWVEWISPPHYEGGRFTAEGYAAPEMKPKFFAVYYAEYESNPASRHSYDVGDLYLCKVLDSPLATCKDAQEPAGTFIAERAQDGRWYIKIDASASLDKPGLYTFEIIAEDLRGIKWSPMSPWGDARIGRCVIMEYTVEI
;
A
#
# COMPACT_ATOMS: atom_id res chain seq x y z
N MET A 1 -42.16 -24.45 26.96
CA MET A 1 -40.94 -25.30 26.96
C MET A 1 -40.63 -25.72 25.53
N SER A 2 -39.51 -25.26 24.95
CA SER A 2 -39.17 -25.51 23.55
C SER A 2 -38.60 -26.93 23.37
N LYS A 3 -39.13 -27.69 22.40
CA LYS A 3 -38.60 -29.02 22.06
C LYS A 3 -37.22 -28.86 21.41
N LEU A 4 -36.16 -29.20 22.13
CA LEU A 4 -34.80 -29.33 21.60
C LEU A 4 -34.73 -30.53 20.64
N LYS A 5 -33.93 -30.42 19.57
CA LYS A 5 -33.59 -31.56 18.71
C LYS A 5 -32.14 -31.93 19.00
N CYS A 6 -31.92 -33.18 19.41
CA CYS A 6 -30.59 -33.70 19.72
C CYS A 6 -30.17 -34.70 18.66
N GLU A 7 -28.91 -34.64 18.25
CA GLU A 7 -28.29 -35.57 17.30
C GLU A 7 -26.93 -36.01 17.84
N GLN A 8 -26.56 -37.27 17.58
CA GLN A 8 -25.30 -37.84 18.05
C GLN A 8 -24.24 -37.66 16.95
N ARG A 9 -23.12 -36.99 17.28
CA ARG A 9 -21.98 -36.80 16.38
C ARG A 9 -20.69 -37.14 17.10
N ASN A 10 -19.86 -37.98 16.48
CA ASN A 10 -18.55 -38.39 16.98
C ASN A 10 -18.56 -38.84 18.45
N GLY A 11 -19.55 -39.65 18.84
CA GLY A 11 -19.68 -40.20 20.19
C GLY A 11 -20.36 -39.30 21.23
N TYR A 12 -20.63 -38.02 20.92
CA TYR A 12 -21.29 -37.08 21.83
C TYR A 12 -22.68 -36.67 21.33
N LEU A 13 -23.63 -36.48 22.26
CA LEU A 13 -24.99 -36.04 21.96
C LEU A 13 -25.04 -34.51 22.03
N VAL A 14 -25.35 -33.85 20.90
CA VAL A 14 -25.43 -32.39 20.82
C VAL A 14 -26.87 -31.96 20.53
N CYS A 15 -27.41 -31.08 21.38
CA CYS A 15 -28.79 -30.61 21.31
C CYS A 15 -28.86 -29.15 20.88
N TYR A 16 -29.67 -28.85 19.87
CA TYR A 16 -29.87 -27.48 19.39
C TYR A 16 -31.33 -27.02 19.55
N PRO A 17 -31.55 -25.72 19.82
CA PRO A 17 -32.88 -25.13 19.81
C PRO A 17 -33.46 -25.14 18.39
N ARG A 18 -34.64 -25.74 18.24
CA ARG A 18 -35.34 -25.89 16.95
C ARG A 18 -35.76 -24.52 16.41
N ARG A 19 -34.90 -23.85 15.62
CA ARG A 19 -35.25 -22.61 14.91
C ARG A 19 -36.35 -22.91 13.89
N ARG A 20 -37.55 -22.32 14.09
CA ARG A 20 -38.61 -22.28 13.08
C ARG A 20 -38.09 -21.50 11.87
N ARG A 21 -37.64 -22.19 10.81
CA ARG A 21 -37.47 -21.58 9.48
C ARG A 21 -38.85 -21.11 9.00
N LYS A 22 -39.12 -19.81 9.06
CA LYS A 22 -40.22 -19.21 8.29
C LYS A 22 -39.81 -19.31 6.82
N LYS A 23 -40.48 -20.18 6.04
CA LYS A 23 -40.32 -20.21 4.59
C LYS A 23 -40.71 -18.81 4.06
N PRO A 24 -39.84 -18.11 3.32
CA PRO A 24 -40.22 -16.85 2.72
C PRO A 24 -41.41 -17.09 1.76
N LYS A 25 -42.41 -16.20 1.80
CA LYS A 25 -43.58 -16.30 0.93
C LYS A 25 -43.09 -16.34 -0.54
N ARG A 26 -43.65 -17.26 -1.33
CA ARG A 26 -43.28 -17.55 -2.74
C ARG A 26 -43.25 -16.30 -3.63
N THR A 27 -43.95 -15.23 -3.24
CA THR A 27 -43.95 -13.92 -3.90
C THR A 27 -42.65 -13.14 -3.70
N VAL A 28 -42.01 -13.20 -2.51
CA VAL A 28 -40.76 -12.47 -2.22
C VAL A 28 -39.59 -13.06 -3.01
N VAL A 29 -39.56 -14.38 -3.16
CA VAL A 29 -38.54 -15.08 -3.97
C VAL A 29 -38.68 -14.72 -5.46
N LYS A 30 -39.91 -14.54 -5.96
CA LYS A 30 -40.15 -14.13 -7.35
C LYS A 30 -39.73 -12.69 -7.62
N VAL A 31 -39.95 -11.77 -6.67
CA VAL A 31 -39.54 -10.37 -6.80
C VAL A 31 -38.00 -10.24 -6.78
N LEU A 32 -37.33 -10.97 -5.88
CA LEU A 32 -35.86 -10.97 -5.84
C LEU A 32 -35.23 -11.59 -7.10
N ALA A 33 -35.83 -12.66 -7.64
CA ALA A 33 -35.39 -13.24 -8.90
C ALA A 33 -35.58 -12.28 -10.09
N ALA A 34 -36.71 -11.55 -10.15
CA ALA A 34 -36.95 -10.56 -11.19
C ALA A 34 -35.97 -9.38 -11.11
N LEU A 35 -35.67 -8.88 -9.90
CA LEU A 35 -34.68 -7.81 -9.70
C LEU A 35 -33.26 -8.26 -10.09
N GLY A 36 -32.88 -9.50 -9.76
CA GLY A 36 -31.60 -10.08 -10.18
C GLY A 36 -31.47 -10.19 -11.70
N ILE A 37 -32.55 -10.56 -12.39
CA ILE A 37 -32.57 -10.65 -13.86
C ILE A 37 -32.44 -9.26 -14.50
N VAL A 38 -33.12 -8.23 -13.97
CA VAL A 38 -33.01 -6.86 -14.48
C VAL A 38 -31.60 -6.29 -14.27
N ALA A 39 -30.99 -6.51 -13.10
CA ALA A 39 -29.61 -6.10 -12.84
C ALA A 39 -28.60 -6.81 -13.75
N PHE A 40 -28.83 -8.10 -14.03
CA PHE A 40 -27.99 -8.88 -14.96
C PHE A 40 -28.10 -8.36 -16.40
N PHE A 41 -29.29 -8.02 -16.87
CA PHE A 41 -29.45 -7.41 -18.20
C PHE A 41 -28.89 -5.99 -18.27
N LEU A 42 -29.02 -5.18 -17.21
CA LEU A 42 -28.37 -3.87 -17.17
C LEU A 42 -26.85 -3.98 -17.26
N LEU A 43 -26.23 -4.93 -16.56
CA LEU A 43 -24.79 -5.18 -16.63
C LEU A 43 -24.33 -5.72 -18.01
N LEU A 44 -25.15 -6.54 -18.67
CA LEU A 44 -24.83 -7.06 -20.01
C LEU A 44 -24.95 -6.01 -21.12
N PHE A 45 -25.89 -5.08 -21.02
CA PHE A 45 -26.14 -4.06 -22.05
C PHE A 45 -25.42 -2.73 -21.79
N TYR A 46 -24.92 -2.49 -20.58
CA TYR A 46 -24.14 -1.29 -20.24
C TYR A 46 -22.91 -1.05 -21.15
N PRO A 47 -22.10 -2.06 -21.54
CA PRO A 47 -20.97 -1.81 -22.44
C PRO A 47 -21.37 -1.59 -23.91
N TYR A 48 -22.65 -1.76 -24.29
CA TYR A 48 -23.11 -1.63 -25.69
C TYR A 48 -23.89 -0.33 -25.97
N ILE A 49 -24.16 0.48 -24.96
CA ILE A 49 -24.83 1.78 -25.11
C ILE A 49 -23.83 2.88 -24.75
N GLY A 50 -22.98 3.25 -25.71
CA GLY A 50 -22.27 4.52 -25.72
C GLY A 50 -20.75 4.44 -25.70
N ASN A 51 -20.15 4.25 -26.88
CA ASN A 51 -19.00 5.10 -27.25
C ASN A 51 -18.92 5.21 -28.79
N PRO A 52 -19.52 6.24 -29.42
CA PRO A 52 -19.11 6.61 -30.77
C PRO A 52 -17.66 7.10 -30.68
N GLU A 53 -16.79 6.48 -31.48
CA GLU A 53 -15.36 6.77 -31.65
C GLU A 53 -14.94 8.19 -31.22
N ALA A 54 -14.33 8.29 -30.03
CA ALA A 54 -13.58 9.48 -29.66
C ALA A 54 -12.34 9.58 -30.57
N PRO A 55 -12.07 10.75 -31.19
CA PRO A 55 -10.91 10.92 -32.06
C PRO A 55 -9.62 10.72 -31.25
N ARG A 56 -8.70 9.92 -31.79
CA ARG A 56 -7.38 9.66 -31.20
C ARG A 56 -6.63 10.99 -31.04
N PRO A 57 -6.17 11.37 -29.84
CA PRO A 57 -5.27 12.50 -29.70
C PRO A 57 -3.92 12.13 -30.34
N VAL A 58 -3.54 12.92 -31.35
CA VAL A 58 -2.18 12.91 -31.89
C VAL A 58 -1.28 13.48 -30.80
N LEU A 59 -0.50 12.62 -30.15
CA LEU A 59 0.55 13.04 -29.22
C LEU A 59 1.61 13.83 -30.00
N PRO A 60 2.04 15.02 -29.53
CA PRO A 60 3.19 15.70 -30.11
C PRO A 60 4.48 14.89 -29.84
N PRO A 61 5.51 15.04 -30.69
CA PRO A 61 6.76 14.31 -30.54
C PRO A 61 7.43 14.64 -29.19
N ILE A 62 7.84 13.59 -28.49
CA ILE A 62 8.59 13.62 -27.23
C ILE A 62 9.86 14.44 -27.46
N GLN A 63 9.94 15.62 -26.83
CA GLN A 63 11.21 16.31 -26.65
C GLN A 63 11.93 15.66 -25.47
N THR A 64 13.08 15.06 -25.75
CA THR A 64 14.02 14.55 -24.78
C THR A 64 14.48 15.69 -23.87
N ILE A 65 14.01 15.72 -22.62
CA ILE A 65 14.50 16.68 -21.62
C ILE A 65 15.75 16.06 -20.98
N THR A 66 16.90 16.61 -21.35
CA THR A 66 18.20 16.36 -20.72
C THR A 66 18.17 16.88 -19.27
N PRO A 67 18.77 16.18 -18.28
CA PRO A 67 18.80 16.66 -16.90
C PRO A 67 19.74 17.86 -16.80
N GLN A 68 19.21 19.07 -16.70
CA GLN A 68 19.98 20.24 -16.31
C GLN A 68 19.74 20.52 -14.82
N THR A 69 20.78 20.22 -14.03
CA THR A 69 21.25 20.94 -12.85
C THR A 69 20.20 21.70 -12.04
N LEU A 70 19.74 21.03 -10.98
CA LEU A 70 18.97 21.57 -9.86
C LEU A 70 19.88 22.44 -8.97
N THR A 71 20.35 23.57 -9.49
CA THR A 71 21.04 24.61 -8.72
C THR A 71 20.72 25.98 -9.33
N ASP A 72 19.51 26.48 -9.08
CA ASP A 72 19.20 27.92 -9.05
C ASP A 72 17.74 28.15 -8.64
N PHE A 73 17.43 27.92 -7.37
CA PHE A 73 16.27 28.53 -6.72
C PHE A 73 16.69 29.14 -5.38
N ALA A 74 17.52 30.17 -5.47
CA ALA A 74 17.72 31.12 -4.39
C ALA A 74 18.04 32.52 -4.96
N ARG A 75 17.04 33.18 -5.54
CA ARG A 75 17.10 34.64 -5.70
C ARG A 75 15.71 35.27 -5.54
N PRO A 76 15.41 35.91 -4.40
CA PRO A 76 14.18 36.66 -4.25
C PRO A 76 14.32 37.98 -5.02
N THR A 77 13.53 38.15 -6.08
CA THR A 77 13.24 39.48 -6.62
C THR A 77 12.30 40.19 -5.64
N ASN A 78 12.82 41.23 -5.00
CA ASN A 78 12.09 42.14 -4.13
C ASN A 78 10.85 42.71 -4.85
N SER A 79 9.67 42.28 -4.42
CA SER A 79 8.41 42.99 -4.60
C SER A 79 7.59 42.83 -3.33
N ALA A 80 6.91 43.88 -2.90
CA ALA A 80 6.31 44.07 -1.59
C ALA A 80 5.04 43.20 -1.32
N ASN A 81 5.02 41.95 -1.78
CA ASN A 81 3.96 40.94 -1.57
C ASN A 81 4.44 39.72 -0.74
N GLY A 82 5.68 39.72 -0.23
CA GLY A 82 6.28 38.56 0.45
C GLY A 82 5.65 38.16 1.79
N ILE A 83 4.90 39.05 2.45
CA ILE A 83 4.28 38.77 3.75
C ILE A 83 3.02 37.91 3.61
N VAL A 84 2.25 38.06 2.51
CA VAL A 84 0.97 37.36 2.31
C VAL A 84 1.18 35.94 1.76
N ALA A 85 2.15 35.74 0.85
CA ALA A 85 2.42 34.40 0.31
C ALA A 85 3.03 33.45 1.36
N THR A 86 3.88 33.99 2.25
CA THR A 86 4.51 33.22 3.34
C THR A 86 3.49 32.80 4.40
N SER A 87 2.56 33.69 4.77
CA SER A 87 1.53 33.37 5.77
C SER A 87 0.52 32.34 5.26
N VAL A 88 0.08 32.44 4.00
CA VAL A 88 -0.84 31.47 3.38
C VAL A 88 -0.21 30.09 3.27
N THR A 89 1.06 30.00 2.87
CA THR A 89 1.77 28.71 2.78
C THR A 89 1.93 28.07 4.16
N GLN A 90 2.28 28.86 5.18
CA GLN A 90 2.37 28.37 6.56
C GLN A 90 1.02 27.89 7.13
N THR A 91 -0.08 28.57 6.78
CA THR A 91 -1.42 28.14 7.18
C THR A 91 -1.80 26.81 6.53
N LEU A 92 -1.54 26.64 5.23
CA LEU A 92 -1.84 25.40 4.51
C LEU A 92 -0.99 24.22 5.01
N GLU A 93 0.29 24.43 5.29
CA GLU A 93 1.16 23.40 5.90
C GLU A 93 0.70 23.05 7.32
N LEU A 94 0.21 24.02 8.09
CA LEU A 94 -0.34 23.77 9.42
C LEU A 94 -1.64 22.95 9.35
N GLU A 95 -2.56 23.29 8.44
CA GLU A 95 -3.81 22.56 8.22
C GLU A 95 -3.55 21.10 7.79
N ASP A 96 -2.60 20.88 6.87
CA ASP A 96 -2.18 19.55 6.45
C ASP A 96 -1.62 18.73 7.62
N ASN A 97 -0.73 19.32 8.43
CA ASN A 97 -0.14 18.66 9.60
C ASN A 97 -1.19 18.32 10.67
N VAL A 98 -2.12 19.23 10.97
CA VAL A 98 -3.23 18.97 11.91
C VAL A 98 -4.09 17.82 11.41
N SER A 99 -4.43 17.80 10.11
CA SER A 99 -5.24 16.74 9.51
C SER A 99 -4.54 15.38 9.57
N LYS A 100 -3.22 15.32 9.36
CA LYS A 100 -2.42 14.07 9.51
C LYS A 100 -2.44 13.52 10.92
N VAL A 101 -2.26 14.38 11.93
CA VAL A 101 -2.30 13.96 13.34
C VAL A 101 -3.67 13.39 13.69
N GLN A 102 -4.75 14.07 13.31
CA GLN A 102 -6.11 13.59 13.53
C GLN A 102 -6.38 12.24 12.85
N ALA A 103 -5.86 12.04 11.64
CA ALA A 103 -6.03 10.79 10.91
C ALA A 103 -5.26 9.63 11.54
N VAL A 104 -4.05 9.86 12.06
CA VAL A 104 -3.29 8.85 12.80
C VAL A 104 -3.95 8.52 14.13
N ASP A 105 -4.46 9.52 14.86
CA ASP A 105 -5.23 9.27 16.08
C ASP A 105 -6.48 8.42 15.80
N TYR A 106 -7.18 8.72 14.69
CA TYR A 106 -8.33 7.94 14.26
C TYR A 106 -7.97 6.52 13.83
N LEU A 107 -6.89 6.34 13.05
CA LEU A 107 -6.38 5.02 12.68
C LEU A 107 -6.00 4.22 13.92
N ASN A 108 -5.32 4.84 14.89
CA ASN A 108 -4.90 4.19 16.12
C ASN A 108 -6.08 3.81 17.01
N TYR A 109 -7.14 4.61 17.02
CA TYR A 109 -8.41 4.23 17.65
C TYR A 109 -8.95 2.92 17.02
N ILE A 110 -9.04 2.84 15.69
CA ILE A 110 -9.49 1.62 15.00
C ILE A 110 -8.58 0.43 15.32
N ARG A 111 -7.25 0.62 15.24
CA ARG A 111 -6.26 -0.43 15.54
C ARG A 111 -6.41 -0.93 16.98
N SER A 112 -6.70 -0.06 17.94
CA SER A 112 -6.86 -0.44 19.34
C SER A 112 -8.08 -1.32 19.60
N GLU A 113 -9.19 -1.12 18.86
CA GLU A 113 -10.39 -1.96 18.97
C GLU A 113 -10.12 -3.42 18.54
N GLU A 114 -9.12 -3.61 17.67
CA GLU A 114 -8.66 -4.92 17.18
C GLU A 114 -7.44 -5.45 17.95
N GLY A 115 -6.97 -4.75 19.00
CA GLY A 115 -5.78 -5.12 19.76
C GLY A 115 -4.46 -4.97 18.98
N ILE A 116 -4.45 -4.18 17.91
CA ILE A 116 -3.29 -3.92 17.06
C ILE A 116 -2.51 -2.70 17.63
N PRO A 117 -1.16 -2.78 17.76
CA PRO A 117 -0.34 -1.67 18.23
C PRO A 117 -0.49 -0.40 17.39
N PRO A 118 -0.39 0.80 17.99
CA PRO A 118 -0.54 2.06 17.27
C PRO A 118 0.63 2.30 16.31
N VAL A 119 0.40 3.15 15.32
CA VAL A 119 1.42 3.71 14.43
C VAL A 119 1.72 5.16 14.78
N GLN A 120 2.90 5.64 14.41
CA GLN A 120 3.31 7.04 14.54
C GLN A 120 3.52 7.69 13.17
N LEU A 121 3.41 9.00 13.08
CA LEU A 121 3.76 9.71 11.84
C LEU A 121 5.27 9.63 11.58
N ILE A 122 5.64 9.39 10.33
CA ILE A 122 7.00 9.53 9.82
C ILE A 122 6.99 10.37 8.55
N ASN A 123 8.06 11.13 8.33
CA ASN A 123 8.23 11.90 7.11
C ASN A 123 8.97 11.04 6.08
N LEU A 124 8.32 10.77 4.95
CA LEU A 124 8.92 10.15 3.77
C LEU A 124 8.68 11.05 2.55
N ASN A 125 9.72 11.29 1.76
CA ASN A 125 9.64 12.11 0.55
C ASN A 125 8.73 11.47 -0.50
N VAL A 126 8.70 10.14 -0.57
CA VAL A 126 7.90 9.39 -1.53
C VAL A 126 6.41 9.71 -1.41
N ALA A 127 5.87 9.89 -0.21
CA ALA A 127 4.44 10.17 -0.04
C ALA A 127 4.06 11.47 -0.76
N LYS A 128 4.84 12.54 -0.55
CA LYS A 128 4.62 13.85 -1.20
C LYS A 128 4.82 13.75 -2.70
N TYR A 129 5.92 13.15 -3.14
CA TYR A 129 6.20 12.94 -4.56
C TYR A 129 5.06 12.21 -5.27
N ARG A 130 4.55 11.12 -4.67
CA ARG A 130 3.46 10.33 -5.22
C ARG A 130 2.16 11.12 -5.29
N ALA A 131 1.81 11.87 -4.25
CA ALA A 131 0.60 12.69 -4.27
C ALA A 131 0.65 13.75 -5.39
N GLU A 132 1.79 14.45 -5.53
CA GLU A 132 2.02 15.42 -6.60
C GLU A 132 2.00 14.76 -7.99
N TYR A 133 2.61 13.58 -8.13
CA TYR A 133 2.62 12.80 -9.37
C TYR A 133 1.19 12.46 -9.83
N LEU A 134 0.35 11.95 -8.92
CA LEU A 134 -1.05 11.60 -9.22
C LEU A 134 -1.84 12.84 -9.68
N ALA A 135 -1.62 13.98 -9.03
CA ALA A 135 -2.26 15.25 -9.40
C ALA A 135 -1.78 15.78 -10.75
N GLN A 136 -0.48 15.71 -11.03
CA GLN A 136 0.10 16.22 -12.28
C GLN A 136 -0.27 15.38 -13.49
N THR A 137 -0.31 14.06 -13.33
CA THR A 137 -0.60 13.13 -14.43
C THR A 137 -2.08 12.82 -14.57
N ASN A 138 -2.87 13.07 -13.52
CA ASN A 138 -4.26 12.63 -13.39
C ASN A 138 -4.42 11.10 -13.65
N LEU A 139 -3.37 10.33 -13.37
CA LEU A 139 -3.33 8.87 -13.47
C LEU A 139 -3.52 8.29 -12.06
N PHE A 140 -4.72 7.83 -11.73
CA PHE A 140 -4.97 7.16 -10.45
C PHE A 140 -4.54 5.69 -10.52
N SER A 141 -3.28 5.43 -10.16
CA SER A 141 -2.64 4.12 -10.20
C SER A 141 -1.49 4.06 -9.19
N HIS A 142 -1.27 2.87 -8.63
CA HIS A 142 -0.07 2.57 -7.84
C HIS A 142 1.20 2.60 -8.70
N TYR A 143 1.09 2.17 -9.95
CA TYR A 143 2.16 2.25 -10.92
C TYR A 143 2.28 3.67 -11.49
N ASP A 144 3.51 4.11 -11.74
CA ASP A 144 3.74 5.27 -12.59
C ASP A 144 3.40 4.95 -14.07
N ALA A 145 3.39 5.97 -14.92
CA ALA A 145 3.13 5.85 -16.36
C ALA A 145 4.18 5.02 -17.11
N GLY A 146 5.36 4.80 -16.51
CA GLY A 146 6.39 3.88 -17.01
C GLY A 146 6.22 2.45 -16.51
N GLY A 147 5.19 2.16 -15.70
CA GLY A 147 4.92 0.84 -15.18
C GLY A 147 5.71 0.46 -13.94
N ARG A 148 6.31 1.42 -13.20
CA ARG A 148 7.06 1.16 -11.97
C ARG A 148 6.16 1.14 -10.74
N HIS A 149 6.28 0.10 -9.90
CA HIS A 149 5.50 -0.04 -8.67
C HIS A 149 6.04 0.88 -7.54
N PRO A 150 5.26 1.10 -6.45
CA PRO A 150 5.59 2.09 -5.42
C PRO A 150 6.95 1.90 -4.72
N GLY A 151 7.39 0.65 -4.56
CA GLY A 151 8.68 0.29 -3.94
C GLY A 151 9.89 0.90 -4.65
N TYR A 152 9.82 1.08 -5.97
CA TYR A 152 10.87 1.77 -6.73
C TYR A 152 11.04 3.22 -6.25
N TRP A 153 9.97 4.00 -6.24
CA TRP A 153 10.05 5.42 -5.86
C TRP A 153 10.38 5.60 -4.38
N TYR A 154 9.91 4.69 -3.51
CA TYR A 154 10.32 4.65 -2.11
C TYR A 154 11.85 4.46 -1.98
N THR A 155 12.42 3.54 -2.76
CA THR A 155 13.87 3.30 -2.75
C THR A 155 14.65 4.50 -3.28
N GLN A 156 14.21 5.10 -4.39
CA GLN A 156 14.89 6.24 -5.00
C GLN A 156 14.87 7.50 -4.11
N LEU A 157 13.80 7.73 -3.36
CA LEU A 157 13.58 8.98 -2.62
C LEU A 157 13.90 8.89 -1.13
N ASP A 158 13.77 7.70 -0.54
CA ASP A 158 13.89 7.47 0.90
C ASP A 158 14.84 6.30 1.25
N GLY A 159 15.47 5.66 0.26
CA GLY A 159 16.60 4.74 0.43
C GLY A 159 16.25 3.27 0.67
N GLY A 160 14.98 2.87 0.65
CA GLY A 160 14.59 1.44 0.71
C GLY A 160 14.96 0.76 2.03
N LEU A 161 14.74 1.45 3.16
CA LEU A 161 15.28 1.05 4.47
C LEU A 161 14.37 0.10 5.25
N TYR A 162 13.06 0.15 5.01
CA TYR A 162 12.02 -0.51 5.80
C TYR A 162 11.02 -1.19 4.87
N GLY A 163 10.20 -2.09 5.42
CA GLY A 163 9.04 -2.59 4.68
C GLY A 163 7.99 -1.49 4.54
N VAL A 164 7.39 -1.35 3.37
CA VAL A 164 6.41 -0.30 3.09
C VAL A 164 5.23 -0.81 2.27
N GLU A 165 4.07 -0.20 2.46
CA GLU A 165 2.89 -0.45 1.62
C GLU A 165 2.20 0.86 1.25
N GLU A 166 1.95 1.08 -0.04
CA GLU A 166 1.24 2.27 -0.53
C GLU A 166 -0.28 2.03 -0.56
N ASN A 167 -1.02 2.97 0.02
CA ASN A 167 -2.47 2.99 -0.01
C ASN A 167 -2.94 4.30 -0.66
N LEU A 168 -3.83 4.19 -1.65
CA LEU A 168 -4.28 5.31 -2.47
C LEU A 168 -5.77 5.54 -2.34
N MET A 169 -6.16 6.80 -2.21
CA MET A 169 -7.56 7.20 -2.21
C MET A 169 -7.73 8.47 -3.02
N ALA A 170 -8.80 8.53 -3.82
CA ALA A 170 -9.17 9.71 -4.59
C ALA A 170 -10.59 10.16 -4.27
N ARG A 171 -10.78 11.48 -4.18
CA ARG A 171 -12.09 12.14 -4.18
C ARG A 171 -12.24 12.90 -5.48
N TYR A 172 -13.21 12.52 -6.29
CA TYR A 172 -13.52 13.16 -7.57
C TYR A 172 -14.71 14.11 -7.44
N VAL A 173 -14.64 15.25 -8.11
CA VAL A 173 -15.73 16.22 -8.19
C VAL A 173 -15.92 16.72 -9.61
N MET A 174 -17.17 17.05 -9.92
CA MET A 174 -17.57 17.73 -11.15
C MET A 174 -18.22 19.05 -10.76
N GLY A 175 -17.84 20.15 -11.39
CA GLY A 175 -18.38 21.47 -11.05
C GLY A 175 -17.93 22.53 -12.04
N GLY A 176 -18.67 23.64 -12.14
CA GLY A 176 -18.30 24.76 -13.01
C GLY A 176 -17.66 25.89 -12.23
N GLY A 177 -16.44 26.28 -12.60
CA GLY A 177 -15.86 27.59 -12.31
C GLY A 177 -15.13 27.76 -10.97
N GLN A 178 -15.64 27.23 -9.87
CA GLN A 178 -14.99 27.33 -8.54
C GLN A 178 -14.49 25.96 -8.06
N LEU A 179 -13.31 25.94 -7.42
CA LEU A 179 -12.75 24.75 -6.79
C LEU A 179 -13.67 24.30 -5.64
N PRO A 180 -14.29 23.11 -5.72
CA PRO A 180 -15.17 22.63 -4.65
C PRO A 180 -14.40 22.40 -3.36
N SER A 181 -15.03 22.67 -2.20
CA SER A 181 -14.38 22.50 -0.89
C SER A 181 -13.95 21.06 -0.62
N GLU A 182 -14.65 20.07 -1.19
CA GLU A 182 -14.30 18.65 -1.11
C GLU A 182 -12.96 18.32 -1.77
N VAL A 183 -12.49 19.18 -2.69
CA VAL A 183 -11.15 19.09 -3.29
C VAL A 183 -10.22 20.15 -2.72
N ALA A 184 -10.71 21.28 -2.24
CA ALA A 184 -9.86 22.31 -1.64
C ALA A 184 -9.36 21.93 -0.24
N GLU A 185 -10.20 21.27 0.58
CA GLU A 185 -9.93 20.99 1.99
C GLU A 185 -9.22 19.65 2.20
N VAL A 186 -8.22 19.65 3.09
CA VAL A 186 -7.49 18.44 3.46
C VAL A 186 -8.27 17.67 4.52
N ASN A 187 -8.50 16.38 4.28
CA ASN A 187 -9.24 15.52 5.20
C ASN A 187 -8.72 14.08 5.16
N TYR A 188 -7.60 13.82 5.85
CA TYR A 188 -7.04 12.47 5.91
C TYR A 188 -7.92 11.51 6.73
N THR A 189 -8.70 11.99 7.70
CA THR A 189 -9.59 11.14 8.49
C THR A 189 -10.66 10.47 7.62
N ASP A 190 -11.24 11.20 6.66
CA ASP A 190 -12.17 10.65 5.66
C ASP A 190 -11.48 9.65 4.71
N ALA A 191 -10.23 9.92 4.33
CA ALA A 191 -9.43 8.98 3.55
C ALA A 191 -9.18 7.67 4.32
N ILE A 192 -8.73 7.74 5.58
CA ILE A 192 -8.55 6.57 6.45
C ILE A 192 -9.86 5.81 6.64
N TYR A 193 -10.96 6.51 6.93
CA TYR A 193 -12.28 5.87 7.05
C TYR A 193 -12.64 5.11 5.77
N SER A 194 -12.41 5.71 4.61
CA SER A 194 -12.74 5.10 3.33
C SER A 194 -11.88 3.87 3.02
N LEU A 195 -10.57 3.95 3.27
CA LEU A 195 -9.63 2.85 3.06
C LEU A 195 -9.88 1.66 4.01
N VAL A 196 -10.39 1.91 5.21
CA VAL A 196 -10.70 0.85 6.18
C VAL A 196 -12.10 0.26 5.94
N PHE A 197 -13.11 1.11 5.77
CA PHE A 197 -14.51 0.67 5.84
C PHE A 197 -15.24 0.66 4.48
N ASN A 198 -14.73 1.36 3.46
CA ASN A 198 -15.35 1.48 2.14
C ASN A 198 -14.43 0.98 1.01
N ASP A 199 -13.73 -0.13 1.25
CA ASP A 199 -12.64 -0.61 0.38
C ASP A 199 -13.00 -1.86 -0.45
N ALA A 200 -14.30 -2.12 -0.63
CA ALA A 200 -14.77 -3.33 -1.30
C ALA A 200 -14.28 -3.44 -2.76
N LEU A 201 -14.07 -2.31 -3.46
CA LEU A 201 -13.59 -2.29 -4.84
C LEU A 201 -12.11 -2.67 -4.96
N SER A 202 -11.30 -2.44 -3.92
CA SER A 202 -9.92 -2.93 -3.83
C SER A 202 -9.82 -4.24 -3.05
N MET A 203 -10.94 -4.97 -2.94
CA MET A 203 -11.04 -6.25 -2.24
C MET A 203 -10.54 -6.20 -0.78
N TRP A 204 -10.64 -5.03 -0.13
CA TRP A 204 -10.16 -4.79 1.23
C TRP A 204 -8.64 -4.82 1.41
N GLY A 205 -7.87 -4.72 0.32
CA GLY A 205 -6.41 -4.70 0.38
C GLY A 205 -5.86 -3.52 1.19
N HIS A 206 -6.51 -2.35 1.12
CA HIS A 206 -6.06 -1.20 1.89
C HIS A 206 -6.34 -1.37 3.38
N ARG A 207 -7.52 -1.90 3.74
CA ARG A 207 -7.82 -2.23 5.15
C ARG A 207 -6.76 -3.17 5.71
N ASP A 208 -6.41 -4.20 4.95
CA ASP A 208 -5.43 -5.20 5.38
C ASP A 208 -4.05 -4.58 5.61
N SER A 209 -3.64 -3.60 4.80
CA SER A 209 -2.41 -2.82 5.00
C SER A 209 -2.47 -1.90 6.22
N LEU A 210 -3.54 -1.11 6.35
CA LEU A 210 -3.72 -0.14 7.45
C LEU A 210 -3.86 -0.83 8.82
N LEU A 211 -4.38 -2.05 8.85
CA LEU A 211 -4.54 -2.87 10.06
C LEU A 211 -3.49 -3.98 10.17
N ASP A 212 -2.43 -3.95 9.36
CA ASP A 212 -1.33 -4.89 9.50
C ASP A 212 -0.56 -4.61 10.82
N PRO A 213 -0.41 -5.60 11.73
CA PRO A 213 0.39 -5.45 12.95
C PRO A 213 1.88 -5.23 12.69
N CYS A 214 2.37 -5.56 11.50
CA CYS A 214 3.74 -5.31 11.09
C CYS A 214 4.04 -3.82 10.95
N ASN A 215 3.04 -2.98 10.66
CA ASN A 215 3.27 -1.54 10.51
C ASN A 215 3.29 -0.82 11.86
N ASN A 216 4.29 0.04 12.07
CA ASN A 216 4.48 0.85 13.29
C ASN A 216 4.65 2.36 12.99
N TYR A 217 4.73 2.75 11.72
CA TYR A 217 4.65 4.14 11.28
C TYR A 217 3.72 4.31 10.08
N ALA A 218 3.31 5.55 9.82
CA ALA A 218 2.60 5.96 8.62
C ALA A 218 3.16 7.29 8.08
N ALA A 219 3.35 7.37 6.77
CA ALA A 219 3.65 8.62 6.07
C ALA A 219 2.46 8.99 5.18
N MET A 220 2.10 10.27 5.16
CA MET A 220 0.91 10.73 4.43
C MET A 220 1.20 11.99 3.63
N ALA A 221 0.57 12.10 2.47
CA ALA A 221 0.55 13.33 1.70
C ALA A 221 -0.73 13.42 0.86
N THR A 222 -1.04 14.63 0.42
CA THR A 222 -2.16 14.90 -0.47
C THR A 222 -1.78 15.93 -1.50
N SER A 223 -2.39 15.84 -2.68
CA SER A 223 -2.34 16.87 -3.71
C SER A 223 -3.66 16.85 -4.47
N TYR A 224 -3.93 17.90 -5.23
CA TYR A 224 -5.17 18.00 -6.00
C TYR A 224 -4.92 18.47 -7.43
N PHE A 225 -5.82 18.04 -8.30
CA PHE A 225 -5.96 18.49 -9.67
C PHE A 225 -7.29 19.24 -9.83
N TRP A 226 -7.29 20.35 -10.57
CA TRP A 226 -8.51 21.07 -10.93
C TRP A 226 -8.35 21.75 -12.28
N ASN A 227 -9.30 21.58 -13.19
CA ASN A 227 -9.29 22.21 -14.52
C ASN A 227 -10.47 23.18 -14.76
N GLY A 228 -11.24 23.51 -13.73
CA GLY A 228 -12.44 24.36 -13.84
C GLY A 228 -13.75 23.62 -14.12
N THR A 229 -13.68 22.34 -14.52
CA THR A 229 -14.84 21.48 -14.81
C THR A 229 -14.84 20.19 -13.97
N TYR A 230 -13.64 19.66 -13.74
CA TYR A 230 -13.38 18.43 -13.03
C TYR A 230 -12.20 18.63 -12.08
N GLY A 231 -12.28 17.98 -10.93
CA GLY A 231 -11.21 17.94 -9.95
C GLY A 231 -11.06 16.59 -9.27
N ALA A 232 -9.88 16.38 -8.76
CA ALA A 232 -9.56 15.22 -7.94
C ALA A 232 -8.64 15.66 -6.79
N ARG A 233 -8.92 15.19 -5.58
CA ARG A 233 -7.94 15.19 -4.50
C ARG A 233 -7.43 13.77 -4.31
N TYR A 234 -6.12 13.62 -4.30
CA TYR A 234 -5.41 12.37 -4.09
C TYR A 234 -4.84 12.35 -2.69
N TYR A 235 -5.05 11.24 -1.99
CA TYR A 235 -4.46 10.95 -0.69
C TYR A 235 -3.57 9.72 -0.85
N VAL A 236 -2.34 9.85 -0.37
CA VAL A 236 -1.34 8.78 -0.36
C VAL A 236 -1.00 8.49 1.08
N VAL A 237 -1.11 7.23 1.47
CA VAL A 237 -0.75 6.73 2.81
C VAL A 237 0.22 5.57 2.64
N TYR A 238 1.47 5.77 3.06
CA TYR A 238 2.45 4.71 3.20
C TYR A 238 2.40 4.16 4.62
N MET A 239 2.07 2.88 4.77
CA MET A 239 2.25 2.16 6.02
C MET A 239 3.68 1.61 6.06
N VAL A 240 4.35 1.73 7.21
CA VAL A 240 5.79 1.47 7.31
C VAL A 240 6.10 0.54 8.48
N ALA A 241 6.86 -0.51 8.19
CA ALA A 241 7.37 -1.50 9.14
C ALA A 241 8.84 -1.19 9.48
N LYS A 242 9.05 -0.16 10.30
CA LYS A 242 10.37 0.28 10.76
C LYS A 242 10.83 -0.55 11.94
N TRP A 243 11.50 -1.68 11.67
CA TRP A 243 11.95 -2.62 12.70
C TRP A 243 13.45 -2.84 12.76
N VAL A 244 14.22 -2.24 11.85
CA VAL A 244 15.67 -2.45 11.75
C VAL A 244 16.42 -1.16 12.02
N GLU A 245 17.42 -1.24 12.90
CA GLU A 245 18.44 -0.22 13.06
C GLU A 245 19.66 -0.62 12.23
N TRP A 246 19.94 0.14 11.17
CA TRP A 246 21.01 -0.18 10.22
C TRP A 246 22.38 0.33 10.71
N ILE A 247 23.37 -0.56 10.65
CA ILE A 247 24.81 -0.22 10.73
C ILE A 247 25.29 0.15 9.32
N SER A 248 24.95 -0.70 8.34
CA SER A 248 25.13 -0.48 6.91
C SER A 248 23.78 -0.65 6.23
N PRO A 249 23.16 0.43 5.74
CA PRO A 249 21.88 0.37 5.04
C PRO A 249 21.89 -0.60 3.84
N PRO A 250 20.71 -1.08 3.41
CA PRO A 250 20.55 -1.82 2.16
C PRO A 250 21.17 -1.06 0.98
N HIS A 251 21.99 -1.76 0.21
CA HIS A 251 22.64 -1.22 -0.99
C HIS A 251 22.84 -2.33 -2.01
N TYR A 252 22.60 -2.02 -3.28
CA TYR A 252 22.90 -2.92 -4.39
C TYR A 252 23.78 -2.23 -5.41
N GLU A 253 24.91 -2.85 -5.73
CA GLU A 253 25.83 -2.34 -6.75
C GLU A 253 26.64 -3.49 -7.35
N GLY A 254 26.82 -3.48 -8.67
CA GLY A 254 27.71 -4.42 -9.36
C GLY A 254 27.36 -5.90 -9.17
N GLY A 255 26.07 -6.25 -9.05
CA GLY A 255 25.64 -7.64 -8.83
C GLY A 255 25.74 -8.11 -7.38
N ARG A 256 25.91 -7.19 -6.43
CA ARG A 256 26.08 -7.49 -5.01
C ARG A 256 25.12 -6.66 -4.17
N PHE A 257 24.33 -7.32 -3.34
CA PHE A 257 23.46 -6.70 -2.33
C PHE A 257 24.10 -6.82 -0.95
N THR A 258 24.13 -5.72 -0.19
CA THR A 258 24.64 -5.71 1.18
C THR A 258 23.70 -4.99 2.13
N ALA A 259 23.53 -5.52 3.35
CA ALA A 259 22.83 -4.87 4.45
C ALA A 259 23.33 -5.41 5.79
N GLU A 260 23.51 -4.56 6.80
CA GLU A 260 23.91 -4.96 8.15
C GLU A 260 23.20 -4.11 9.20
N GLY A 261 22.57 -4.75 10.19
CA GLY A 261 21.79 -4.05 11.20
C GLY A 261 21.24 -4.94 12.29
N TYR A 262 20.38 -4.38 13.14
CA TYR A 262 19.71 -5.07 14.23
C TYR A 262 18.19 -4.93 14.08
N ALA A 263 17.49 -6.03 13.86
CA ALA A 263 16.04 -6.07 13.93
C ALA A 263 15.55 -6.18 15.39
N ALA A 264 14.39 -5.59 15.65
CA ALA A 264 13.74 -5.63 16.96
C ALA A 264 13.52 -7.08 17.45
N PRO A 265 13.53 -7.34 18.77
CA PRO A 265 13.41 -8.70 19.31
C PRO A 265 12.17 -9.46 18.86
N GLU A 266 11.08 -8.75 18.58
CA GLU A 266 9.79 -9.27 18.14
C GLU A 266 9.79 -9.72 16.67
N MET A 267 10.77 -9.26 15.88
CA MET A 267 10.85 -9.50 14.44
C MET A 267 11.99 -10.45 14.11
N LYS A 268 11.72 -11.77 14.16
CA LYS A 268 12.73 -12.78 13.86
C LYS A 268 12.93 -12.89 12.34
N PRO A 269 14.09 -12.51 11.77
CA PRO A 269 14.34 -12.61 10.34
C PRO A 269 14.29 -14.06 9.87
N LYS A 270 13.56 -14.33 8.79
CA LYS A 270 13.32 -15.67 8.25
C LYS A 270 13.78 -15.85 6.83
N PHE A 271 13.53 -14.87 5.99
CA PHE A 271 13.84 -14.96 4.57
C PHE A 271 14.53 -13.70 4.10
N PHE A 272 15.50 -13.89 3.23
CA PHE A 272 15.92 -12.90 2.26
C PHE A 272 15.32 -13.33 0.92
N ALA A 273 14.55 -12.46 0.29
CA ALA A 273 13.89 -12.73 -0.98
C ALA A 273 14.20 -11.62 -1.98
N VAL A 274 14.25 -11.97 -3.25
CA VAL A 274 14.30 -11.02 -4.35
C VAL A 274 13.17 -11.38 -5.29
N TYR A 275 12.31 -10.42 -5.59
CA TYR A 275 11.23 -10.56 -6.55
C TYR A 275 11.58 -9.82 -7.84
N TYR A 276 11.03 -10.29 -8.96
CA TYR A 276 11.20 -9.67 -10.27
C TYR A 276 9.83 -9.33 -10.85
N ALA A 277 9.66 -8.06 -11.24
CA ALA A 277 8.50 -7.57 -11.95
C ALA A 277 8.91 -6.94 -13.30
N GLU A 278 8.23 -7.34 -14.36
CA GLU A 278 8.20 -6.56 -15.60
C GLU A 278 7.49 -5.22 -15.35
N TYR A 279 7.79 -4.21 -16.17
CA TYR A 279 7.06 -2.96 -16.13
C TYR A 279 5.57 -3.18 -16.45
N GLU A 280 4.69 -2.59 -15.65
CA GLU A 280 3.26 -2.67 -15.91
C GLU A 280 2.91 -1.95 -17.22
N SER A 281 2.43 -2.72 -18.20
CA SER A 281 2.10 -2.23 -19.53
C SER A 281 0.83 -1.35 -19.57
N ASN A 282 -0.08 -1.53 -18.62
CA ASN A 282 -1.32 -0.76 -18.51
C ASN A 282 -1.62 -0.33 -17.07
N PRO A 283 -0.86 0.64 -16.52
CA PRO A 283 -1.01 1.14 -15.15
C PRO A 283 -2.45 1.51 -14.78
N ALA A 284 -3.16 2.18 -15.69
CA ALA A 284 -4.51 2.68 -15.46
C ALA A 284 -5.57 1.57 -15.25
N SER A 285 -5.27 0.33 -15.62
CA SER A 285 -6.19 -0.81 -15.45
C SER A 285 -6.00 -1.55 -14.13
N ARG A 286 -4.97 -1.23 -13.36
CA ARG A 286 -4.61 -1.94 -12.14
C ARG A 286 -5.26 -1.30 -10.91
N HIS A 287 -5.85 -2.15 -10.07
CA HIS A 287 -6.44 -1.77 -8.78
C HIS A 287 -5.55 -2.14 -7.57
N SER A 288 -4.46 -2.85 -7.82
CA SER A 288 -3.43 -3.24 -6.85
C SER A 288 -2.09 -3.28 -7.56
N TYR A 289 -0.99 -3.29 -6.80
CA TYR A 289 0.34 -3.55 -7.33
C TYR A 289 0.86 -4.91 -6.84
N ASP A 290 1.89 -5.40 -7.52
CA ASP A 290 2.63 -6.61 -7.19
C ASP A 290 4.13 -6.29 -7.33
N VAL A 291 4.94 -6.85 -6.43
CA VAL A 291 6.42 -6.81 -6.47
C VAL A 291 7.00 -7.89 -7.40
N GLY A 292 6.15 -8.78 -7.91
CA GLY A 292 6.46 -9.72 -8.97
C GLY A 292 6.71 -11.15 -8.50
N ASP A 293 7.33 -11.95 -9.37
CA ASP A 293 7.60 -13.35 -9.11
C ASP A 293 8.88 -13.54 -8.30
N LEU A 294 8.89 -14.53 -7.40
CA LEU A 294 10.07 -14.86 -6.61
C LEU A 294 11.25 -15.26 -7.53
N TYR A 295 12.32 -14.49 -7.48
CA TYR A 295 13.51 -14.63 -8.33
C TYR A 295 14.66 -15.31 -7.59
N LEU A 296 15.01 -14.81 -6.41
CA LEU A 296 16.01 -15.40 -5.51
C LEU A 296 15.43 -15.55 -4.11
N CYS A 297 15.89 -16.53 -3.35
CA CYS A 297 15.45 -16.68 -1.97
C CYS A 297 16.46 -17.44 -1.11
N LYS A 298 16.61 -17.01 0.15
CA LYS A 298 17.43 -17.66 1.17
C LYS A 298 16.67 -17.74 2.49
N VAL A 299 16.59 -18.92 3.09
CA VAL A 299 16.11 -19.09 4.47
C VAL A 299 17.25 -18.72 5.44
N LEU A 300 16.96 -17.84 6.38
CA LEU A 300 17.96 -17.24 7.29
C LEU A 300 18.07 -17.97 8.63
N ASP A 301 16.98 -18.60 9.11
CA ASP A 301 16.93 -19.17 10.46
C ASP A 301 17.07 -20.70 10.50
N SER A 302 17.25 -21.34 9.34
CA SER A 302 17.47 -22.77 9.23
C SER A 302 18.44 -23.07 8.09
N PRO A 303 19.66 -23.55 8.37
CA PRO A 303 20.69 -23.75 7.36
C PRO A 303 20.36 -24.90 6.37
N LEU A 304 19.41 -25.77 6.72
CA LEU A 304 18.98 -26.90 5.88
C LEU A 304 17.70 -26.60 5.11
N ALA A 305 17.01 -25.51 5.42
CA ALA A 305 15.80 -25.12 4.72
C ALA A 305 16.17 -24.40 3.42
N THR A 306 15.50 -24.77 2.34
CA THR A 306 15.65 -24.15 1.03
C THR A 306 14.33 -23.52 0.62
N CYS A 307 14.41 -22.44 -0.15
CA CYS A 307 13.22 -21.88 -0.75
C CYS A 307 12.77 -22.75 -1.91
N LYS A 308 11.49 -23.08 -1.94
CA LYS A 308 10.90 -23.82 -3.04
C LYS A 308 10.81 -22.89 -4.26
N ASP A 309 11.15 -23.41 -5.43
CA ASP A 309 10.93 -22.73 -6.72
C ASP A 309 11.76 -21.44 -6.96
N ALA A 310 12.82 -21.19 -6.18
CA ALA A 310 13.74 -20.07 -6.38
C ALA A 310 15.20 -20.46 -6.13
N GLN A 311 16.14 -19.82 -6.84
CA GLN A 311 17.56 -20.05 -6.66
C GLN A 311 18.06 -19.39 -5.37
N GLU A 312 18.95 -20.07 -4.65
CA GLU A 312 19.63 -19.47 -3.50
C GLU A 312 20.79 -18.57 -3.96
N PRO A 313 20.83 -17.30 -3.52
CA PRO A 313 21.98 -16.44 -3.75
C PRO A 313 23.20 -16.92 -2.95
N ALA A 314 24.38 -16.85 -3.57
CA ALA A 314 25.64 -17.11 -2.88
C ALA A 314 26.03 -15.91 -2.00
N GLY A 315 26.78 -16.15 -0.92
CA GLY A 315 27.29 -15.08 -0.07
C GLY A 315 27.18 -15.36 1.42
N THR A 316 27.21 -14.31 2.22
CA THR A 316 27.09 -14.37 3.68
C THR A 316 25.68 -13.97 4.11
N PHE A 317 25.05 -14.83 4.92
CA PHE A 317 23.73 -14.59 5.49
C PHE A 317 23.77 -14.95 6.97
N ILE A 318 23.73 -13.94 7.83
CA ILE A 318 23.73 -14.09 9.28
C ILE A 318 22.44 -13.50 9.80
N ALA A 319 21.71 -14.28 10.60
CA ALA A 319 20.55 -13.86 11.35
C ALA A 319 20.60 -14.52 12.73
N GLU A 320 21.19 -13.83 13.70
CA GLU A 320 21.50 -14.39 15.01
C GLU A 320 20.97 -13.50 16.12
N ARG A 321 20.60 -14.13 17.24
CA ARG A 321 20.11 -13.39 18.39
C ARG A 321 21.27 -12.81 19.19
N ALA A 322 21.35 -11.49 19.28
CA ALA A 322 22.34 -10.76 20.06
C ALA A 322 22.05 -10.86 21.57
N GLN A 323 23.03 -10.48 22.40
CA GLN A 323 22.91 -10.53 23.86
C GLN A 323 21.81 -9.62 24.42
N ASP A 324 21.54 -8.50 23.75
CA ASP A 324 20.47 -7.56 24.10
C ASP A 324 19.07 -8.03 23.64
N GLY A 325 18.99 -9.21 23.01
CA GLY A 325 17.76 -9.85 22.57
C GLY A 325 17.32 -9.48 21.16
N ARG A 326 17.94 -8.46 20.53
CA ARG A 326 17.71 -8.10 19.12
C ARG A 326 18.27 -9.15 18.16
N TRP A 327 17.85 -9.10 16.91
CA TRP A 327 18.37 -9.98 15.86
C TRP A 327 19.42 -9.25 15.05
N TYR A 328 20.68 -9.64 15.18
CA TYR A 328 21.74 -9.17 14.30
C TYR A 328 21.55 -9.78 12.92
N ILE A 329 21.52 -8.92 11.90
CA ILE A 329 21.38 -9.28 10.50
C ILE A 329 22.62 -8.80 9.76
N LYS A 330 23.25 -9.70 9.00
CA LYS A 330 24.27 -9.34 8.02
C LYS A 330 24.04 -10.13 6.74
N ILE A 331 23.81 -9.40 5.66
CA ILE A 331 23.62 -9.95 4.32
C ILE A 331 24.69 -9.34 3.42
N ASP A 332 25.39 -10.23 2.72
CA ASP A 332 26.32 -9.92 1.65
C ASP A 332 26.10 -10.96 0.56
N ALA A 333 25.21 -10.64 -0.37
CA ALA A 333 24.64 -11.56 -1.33
C ALA A 333 25.11 -11.23 -2.75
N SER A 334 25.55 -12.25 -3.49
CA SER A 334 25.69 -12.18 -4.94
C SER A 334 24.31 -12.32 -5.58
N ALA A 335 23.89 -11.31 -6.32
CA ALA A 335 22.60 -11.24 -7.00
C ALA A 335 22.83 -10.72 -8.43
N SER A 336 23.07 -11.63 -9.37
CA SER A 336 23.15 -11.28 -10.79
C SER A 336 21.74 -11.13 -11.36
N LEU A 337 21.38 -9.88 -11.66
CA LEU A 337 20.10 -9.51 -12.23
C LEU A 337 20.26 -9.37 -13.76
N ASP A 338 19.43 -10.06 -14.53
CA ASP A 338 19.68 -10.33 -15.96
C ASP A 338 18.51 -9.95 -16.89
N LYS A 339 17.37 -9.55 -16.35
CA LYS A 339 16.19 -9.12 -17.11
C LYS A 339 15.92 -7.64 -16.90
N PRO A 340 15.47 -6.92 -17.94
CA PRO A 340 15.01 -5.56 -17.77
C PRO A 340 13.73 -5.54 -16.92
N GLY A 341 13.63 -4.58 -16.01
CA GLY A 341 12.48 -4.45 -15.11
C GLY A 341 12.88 -4.06 -13.69
N LEU A 342 12.02 -4.37 -12.73
CA LEU A 342 12.22 -4.06 -11.33
C LEU A 342 12.57 -5.32 -10.54
N TYR A 343 13.56 -5.19 -9.68
CA TYR A 343 13.92 -6.21 -8.69
C TYR A 343 13.78 -5.66 -7.29
N THR A 344 12.96 -6.32 -6.48
CA THR A 344 12.67 -5.91 -5.10
C THR A 344 13.28 -6.90 -4.12
N PHE A 345 14.29 -6.43 -3.38
CA PHE A 345 14.92 -7.13 -2.29
C PHE A 345 14.09 -6.95 -1.02
N GLU A 346 13.78 -8.04 -0.35
CA GLU A 346 13.05 -8.04 0.91
C GLU A 346 13.78 -8.83 2.00
N ILE A 347 13.72 -8.32 3.22
CA ILE A 347 13.95 -9.13 4.42
C ILE A 347 12.60 -9.32 5.09
N ILE A 348 12.24 -10.59 5.28
CA ILE A 348 10.95 -10.99 5.80
C ILE A 348 11.16 -11.66 7.14
N ALA A 349 10.46 -11.16 8.16
CA ALA A 349 10.51 -11.64 9.53
C ALA A 349 9.21 -12.36 9.93
N GLU A 350 9.35 -13.27 10.89
CA GLU A 350 8.25 -13.79 11.69
C GLU A 350 7.94 -12.81 12.81
N ASP A 351 6.67 -12.40 12.93
CA ASP A 351 6.19 -11.61 14.07
C ASP A 351 5.94 -12.51 15.29
N LEU A 352 6.85 -12.44 16.26
CA LEU A 352 6.79 -13.25 17.48
C LEU A 352 5.68 -12.82 18.45
N ARG A 353 5.01 -11.68 18.22
CA ARG A 353 3.91 -11.21 19.07
C ARG A 353 2.63 -12.02 18.84
N GLY A 354 2.50 -12.67 17.68
CA GLY A 354 1.34 -13.54 17.36
C GLY A 354 0.00 -12.79 17.28
N ILE A 355 0.02 -11.51 16.91
CA ILE A 355 -1.16 -10.66 16.80
C ILE A 355 -2.02 -11.13 15.62
N LYS A 356 -3.33 -11.25 15.86
CA LYS A 356 -4.33 -11.60 14.85
C LYS A 356 -5.49 -10.62 14.98
N TRP A 357 -6.09 -10.27 13.85
CA TRP A 357 -7.25 -9.37 13.79
C TRP A 357 -8.22 -9.86 12.71
N SER A 358 -9.45 -9.35 12.68
CA SER A 358 -10.44 -9.72 11.66
C SER A 358 -11.56 -8.69 11.58
N PRO A 359 -12.25 -8.48 10.44
CA PRO A 359 -12.19 -9.28 9.22
C PRO A 359 -11.10 -8.83 8.24
N MET A 360 -10.47 -9.80 7.57
CA MET A 360 -9.47 -9.58 6.52
C MET A 360 -10.06 -9.78 5.11
N SER A 361 -9.32 -9.37 4.08
CA SER A 361 -9.61 -9.70 2.69
C SER A 361 -9.63 -11.23 2.45
N PRO A 362 -10.16 -11.71 1.31
CA PRO A 362 -10.18 -13.15 0.96
C PRO A 362 -8.83 -13.89 0.97
N TRP A 363 -7.70 -13.21 1.16
CA TRP A 363 -6.37 -13.81 1.28
C TRP A 363 -5.51 -13.19 2.40
N GLY A 364 -6.08 -12.33 3.23
CA GLY A 364 -5.33 -11.59 4.25
C GLY A 364 -4.72 -12.49 5.32
N ASP A 365 -5.27 -13.69 5.55
CA ASP A 365 -4.71 -14.68 6.48
C ASP A 365 -3.26 -15.05 6.15
N ALA A 366 -2.85 -14.99 4.87
CA ALA A 366 -1.49 -15.29 4.44
C ALA A 366 -0.46 -14.23 4.89
N ARG A 367 -0.92 -13.05 5.31
CA ARG A 367 -0.08 -11.94 5.81
C ARG A 367 0.23 -12.09 7.29
N ILE A 368 -0.63 -12.76 8.06
CA ILE A 368 -0.52 -12.85 9.51
C ILE A 368 0.82 -13.49 9.90
N GLY A 369 1.58 -12.77 10.73
CA GLY A 369 2.83 -13.27 11.27
C GLY A 369 4.01 -13.17 10.31
N ARG A 370 3.84 -12.63 9.10
CA ARG A 370 4.90 -12.44 8.10
C ARG A 370 5.08 -10.94 7.82
N CYS A 371 6.11 -10.34 8.40
CA CYS A 371 6.41 -8.93 8.24
C CYS A 371 7.55 -8.71 7.24
N VAL A 372 7.31 -7.96 6.17
CA VAL A 372 8.40 -7.37 5.41
C VAL A 372 8.98 -6.26 6.28
N ILE A 373 10.26 -6.38 6.67
CA ILE A 373 10.94 -5.42 7.56
C ILE A 373 11.99 -4.58 6.83
N MET A 374 12.21 -4.86 5.55
CA MET A 374 13.04 -4.12 4.61
C MET A 374 12.52 -4.38 3.20
N GLU A 375 12.36 -3.32 2.40
CA GLU A 375 12.06 -3.38 0.98
C GLU A 375 12.99 -2.41 0.23
N TYR A 376 13.77 -2.93 -0.73
CA TYR A 376 14.72 -2.16 -1.52
C TYR A 376 14.60 -2.56 -2.99
N THR A 377 14.23 -1.62 -3.86
CA THR A 377 13.93 -1.88 -5.27
C THR A 377 14.94 -1.22 -6.19
N VAL A 378 15.48 -1.99 -7.14
CA VAL A 378 16.35 -1.51 -8.21
C VAL A 378 15.72 -1.75 -9.57
N GLU A 379 16.15 -0.94 -10.53
CA GLU A 379 15.78 -1.06 -11.94
C GLU A 379 17.02 -1.51 -12.74
N ILE A 380 16.83 -2.47 -13.64
CA ILE A 380 17.88 -3.06 -14.49
C ILE A 380 17.61 -2.79 -15.96
#